data_AF-A0A7W8XUS5-F1
#
_entry.id   AF-A0A7W8XUS5-F1
#
_cell.length_a   1.000
_cell.length_b   1.000
_cell.length_c   1.000
_cell.angle_alpha   90.00
_cell.angle_beta   90.00
_cell.angle_gamma   90.00
#
_symmetry.space_group_name_H-M   'P 1'
#
loop_
_entity.id
_entity.type
_entity.pdbx_description
1 polymer ?
#
loop_
_entity_poly.entity_id
_entity_poly.type
_entity_poly.pdbx_seq_one_letter_code
_entity_poly.pdbx_strand_id
1 'polypeptide(L)'
;MTYIPSQTFPDAARQAEIWVAELAEQLHCERRQAYEILRLVLHAVRDCISLQESVDFANHLPMLLRGLFYENWHPTEAKPAQTRADLSAEVSRRLKHIEFDAKKVMEEFFTLLEHRLNSNGFAKLDRVLRGGVAVTCIEVLSESGIVGERRSEKPTDTDIGRIGTNPPPSRDTGT
;
A
#
# COMPACT_ATOMS: atom_id res chain seq x y z
N MET A 1 6.96 -1.17 7.95
CA MET A 1 6.91 -2.31 8.89
C MET A 1 7.83 -3.43 8.40
N THR A 2 8.54 -4.08 9.33
CA THR A 2 9.37 -5.27 9.08
C THR A 2 8.48 -6.46 8.73
N TYR A 3 8.84 -7.25 7.69
CA TYR A 3 8.14 -8.49 7.35
C TYR A 3 8.26 -9.46 8.54
N ILE A 4 7.17 -9.67 9.26
CA ILE A 4 7.05 -10.77 10.23
C ILE A 4 6.42 -11.92 9.44
N PRO A 5 7.15 -13.01 9.17
CA PRO A 5 6.56 -14.17 8.51
C PRO A 5 5.34 -14.64 9.30
N SER A 6 4.22 -14.85 8.60
CA SER A 6 3.00 -15.37 9.20
C SER A 6 3.31 -16.71 9.87
N GLN A 7 3.14 -16.79 11.18
CA GLN A 7 3.44 -18.00 11.95
C GLN A 7 2.36 -19.08 11.76
N THR A 8 1.17 -18.69 11.31
CA THR A 8 0.04 -19.57 11.03
C THR A 8 -0.72 -19.19 9.76
N PHE A 9 -1.47 -20.13 9.17
CA PHE A 9 -2.35 -19.86 8.02
C PHE A 9 -3.42 -18.80 8.31
N PRO A 10 -4.11 -18.79 9.47
CA PRO A 10 -5.01 -17.70 9.83
C PRO A 10 -4.34 -16.32 9.84
N ASP A 11 -3.09 -16.22 10.28
CA ASP A 11 -2.34 -14.95 10.26
C ASP A 11 -2.01 -14.53 8.83
N ALA A 12 -1.65 -15.48 7.96
CA ALA A 12 -1.41 -15.23 6.54
C ALA A 12 -2.69 -14.72 5.83
N ALA A 13 -3.84 -15.33 6.15
CA ALA A 13 -5.15 -14.90 5.67
C ALA A 13 -5.50 -13.50 6.15
N ARG A 14 -5.32 -13.22 7.45
CA ARG A 14 -5.55 -11.88 8.00
C ARG A 14 -4.67 -10.82 7.33
N GLN A 15 -3.40 -11.14 7.08
CA GLN A 15 -2.48 -10.21 6.44
C GLN A 15 -2.86 -9.88 4.99
N ALA A 16 -3.36 -10.87 4.24
CA ALA A 16 -3.88 -10.64 2.89
C ALA A 16 -5.20 -9.85 2.91
N GLU A 17 -6.08 -10.17 3.86
CA GLU A 17 -7.37 -9.47 4.02
C GLU A 17 -7.19 -7.98 4.33
N ILE A 18 -6.16 -7.63 5.10
CA ILE A 18 -5.83 -6.22 5.38
C ILE A 18 -5.56 -5.43 4.08
N TRP A 19 -4.91 -6.03 3.09
CA TRP A 19 -4.64 -5.37 1.81
C TRP A 19 -5.91 -5.22 0.97
N VAL A 20 -6.76 -6.25 0.96
CA VAL A 20 -8.06 -6.22 0.25
C VAL A 20 -8.97 -5.18 0.89
N ALA A 21 -9.02 -5.11 2.22
CA ALA A 21 -9.84 -4.14 2.95
C ALA A 21 -9.39 -2.70 2.68
N GLU A 22 -8.08 -2.42 2.70
CA GLU A 22 -7.58 -1.08 2.38
C GLU A 22 -7.90 -0.68 0.94
N LEU A 23 -7.73 -1.60 -0.02
CA LEU A 23 -8.09 -1.31 -1.42
C LEU A 23 -9.60 -1.09 -1.58
N ALA A 24 -10.43 -1.85 -0.85
CA ALA A 24 -11.88 -1.66 -0.84
C ALA A 24 -12.28 -0.28 -0.29
N GLU A 25 -11.59 0.18 0.75
CA GLU A 25 -11.77 1.51 1.34
C GLU A 25 -11.38 2.62 0.36
N GLN A 26 -10.20 2.50 -0.29
CA GLN A 26 -9.70 3.43 -1.32
C GLN A 26 -10.64 3.53 -2.53
N LEU A 27 -11.14 2.39 -3.01
CA LEU A 27 -12.00 2.33 -4.19
C LEU A 27 -13.49 2.53 -3.88
N HIS A 28 -13.87 2.61 -2.61
CA HIS A 28 -15.26 2.64 -2.14
C HIS A 28 -16.11 1.50 -2.70
N CYS A 29 -15.61 0.27 -2.61
CA CYS A 29 -16.26 -0.90 -3.18
C CYS A 29 -16.38 -2.06 -2.17
N GLU A 30 -17.07 -3.12 -2.57
CA GLU A 30 -17.15 -4.31 -1.73
C GLU A 30 -15.81 -5.06 -1.68
N ARG A 31 -15.51 -5.71 -0.55
CA ARG A 31 -14.28 -6.49 -0.38
C ARG A 31 -14.06 -7.55 -1.47
N ARG A 32 -15.16 -8.17 -1.93
CA ARG A 32 -15.10 -9.14 -3.04
C ARG A 32 -14.62 -8.49 -4.34
N GLN A 33 -15.14 -7.32 -4.67
CA GLN A 33 -14.73 -6.56 -5.85
C GLN A 33 -13.28 -6.10 -5.72
N ALA A 34 -12.87 -5.60 -4.56
CA ALA A 34 -11.48 -5.22 -4.30
C ALA A 34 -10.52 -6.41 -4.44
N TYR A 35 -10.90 -7.60 -3.97
CA TYR A 35 -10.12 -8.82 -4.15
C TYR A 35 -9.95 -9.17 -5.63
N GLU A 36 -11.03 -9.12 -6.41
CA GLU A 36 -11.01 -9.37 -7.86
C GLU A 36 -10.13 -8.35 -8.58
N ILE A 37 -10.25 -7.06 -8.25
CA ILE A 37 -9.43 -5.98 -8.79
C ILE A 37 -7.95 -6.20 -8.45
N LEU A 38 -7.62 -6.47 -7.18
CA LEU A 38 -6.26 -6.71 -6.72
C LEU A 38 -5.63 -7.88 -7.49
N ARG A 39 -6.37 -8.97 -7.66
CA ARG A 39 -5.93 -10.14 -8.43
C ARG A 39 -5.61 -9.76 -9.88
N LEU A 40 -6.52 -9.04 -10.55
CA LEU A 40 -6.33 -8.64 -11.96
C LEU A 40 -5.13 -7.71 -12.13
N VAL A 41 -4.96 -6.74 -11.25
CA VAL A 41 -3.83 -5.79 -11.30
C VAL A 41 -2.51 -6.50 -11.00
N LEU A 42 -2.46 -7.37 -9.99
CA LEU A 42 -1.26 -8.15 -9.69
C LEU A 42 -0.82 -9.02 -10.88
N HIS A 43 -1.76 -9.66 -11.56
CA HIS A 43 -1.45 -10.45 -12.75
C HIS A 43 -1.03 -9.57 -13.94
N ALA A 44 -1.63 -8.39 -14.11
CA ALA A 44 -1.21 -7.44 -15.14
C ALA A 44 0.23 -6.96 -14.91
N VAL A 45 0.55 -6.55 -13.67
CA VAL A 45 1.90 -6.11 -13.28
C VAL A 45 2.92 -7.20 -13.57
N ARG A 46 2.64 -8.44 -13.17
CA ARG A 46 3.52 -9.60 -13.41
C ARG A 46 3.80 -9.81 -14.90
N ASP A 47 2.78 -9.74 -15.74
CA ASP A 47 2.92 -10.03 -17.18
C ASP A 47 3.59 -8.87 -17.92
N CYS A 48 3.65 -7.68 -17.29
CA CYS A 48 4.30 -6.46 -17.79
C CYS A 48 5.74 -6.26 -17.30
N ILE A 49 6.26 -7.08 -16.38
CA ILE A 49 7.65 -6.97 -15.88
C ILE A 49 8.45 -8.23 -16.22
N SER A 50 9.78 -8.16 -16.12
CA SER A 50 10.63 -9.34 -16.36
C SER A 50 10.44 -10.43 -15.29
N LEU A 51 10.89 -11.65 -15.58
CA LEU A 51 10.89 -12.77 -14.63
C LEU A 51 11.62 -12.42 -13.33
N GLN A 52 12.80 -11.80 -13.44
CA GLN A 52 13.61 -11.44 -12.27
C GLN A 52 12.92 -10.37 -11.41
N GLU A 53 12.32 -9.37 -12.04
CA GLU A 53 11.54 -8.33 -11.35
C GLU A 53 10.28 -8.89 -10.71
N SER A 54 9.62 -9.86 -11.35
CA SER A 54 8.47 -10.58 -10.78
C SER A 54 8.84 -11.31 -9.49
N VAL A 55 10.00 -11.96 -9.44
CA VAL A 55 10.49 -12.63 -8.22
C VAL A 55 10.78 -11.62 -7.12
N ASP A 56 11.45 -10.52 -7.46
CA ASP A 56 11.74 -9.45 -6.51
C ASP A 56 10.46 -8.80 -5.97
N PHE A 57 9.48 -8.50 -6.84
CA PHE A 57 8.18 -7.95 -6.48
C PHE A 57 7.42 -8.87 -5.52
N ALA A 58 7.33 -10.16 -5.86
CA ALA A 58 6.62 -11.16 -5.09
C ALA A 58 7.16 -11.30 -3.64
N ASN A 59 8.45 -11.08 -3.43
CA ASN A 59 9.07 -11.12 -2.10
C ASN A 59 8.54 -10.05 -1.14
N HIS A 60 7.99 -8.96 -1.67
CA HIS A 60 7.40 -7.89 -0.90
C HIS A 60 5.94 -8.15 -0.52
N LEU A 61 5.29 -9.14 -1.14
CA LEU A 61 3.90 -9.49 -0.87
C LEU A 61 3.74 -10.40 0.36
N PRO A 62 2.61 -10.28 1.10
CA PRO A 62 2.17 -11.30 2.05
C PRO A 62 2.10 -12.69 1.42
N MET A 63 2.26 -13.73 2.23
CA MET A 63 2.35 -15.12 1.75
C MET A 63 1.19 -15.53 0.83
N LEU A 64 -0.06 -15.24 1.19
CA LEU A 64 -1.21 -15.61 0.34
C LEU A 64 -1.32 -14.75 -0.92
N LEU A 65 -1.00 -13.46 -0.84
CA LEU A 65 -0.98 -12.59 -2.02
C LEU A 65 0.15 -12.96 -2.98
N ARG A 66 1.26 -13.51 -2.48
CA ARG A 66 2.31 -14.11 -3.30
C ARG A 66 1.80 -15.33 -4.07
N GLY A 67 1.01 -16.18 -3.41
CA GLY A 67 0.33 -17.29 -4.07
C GLY A 67 -0.62 -16.81 -5.16
N LEU A 68 -1.44 -15.79 -4.86
CA LEU A 68 -2.33 -15.14 -5.81
C LEU A 68 -1.56 -14.54 -7.01
N PHE A 69 -0.42 -13.89 -6.75
CA PHE A 69 0.43 -13.29 -7.77
C PHE A 69 0.98 -14.32 -8.76
N TYR A 70 1.32 -15.54 -8.34
CA TYR A 70 1.82 -16.60 -9.23
C TYR A 70 0.73 -17.51 -9.81
N GLU A 71 -0.54 -17.28 -9.47
CA GLU A 71 -1.65 -18.07 -9.99
C GLU A 71 -1.70 -18.02 -11.52
N ASN A 72 -1.83 -19.19 -12.16
CA ASN A 72 -1.96 -19.36 -13.62
C ASN A 72 -0.85 -18.67 -14.46
N TRP A 73 0.36 -18.53 -13.91
CA TRP A 73 1.45 -17.86 -14.64
C TRP A 73 2.17 -18.77 -15.64
N HIS A 74 2.39 -18.26 -16.85
CA HIS A 74 3.22 -18.87 -17.88
C HIS A 74 4.41 -17.94 -18.21
N PRO A 75 5.58 -18.11 -17.56
CA PRO A 75 6.70 -17.16 -17.67
C PRO A 75 7.25 -17.00 -19.10
N THR A 76 7.11 -18.03 -19.93
CA THR A 76 7.55 -18.03 -21.33
C THR A 76 6.69 -17.18 -22.25
N GLU A 77 5.48 -16.81 -21.81
CA GLU A 77 4.53 -16.00 -22.57
C GLU A 77 4.49 -14.53 -22.13
N ALA A 78 5.14 -14.19 -21.00
CA ALA A 78 5.18 -12.85 -20.47
C ALA A 78 5.91 -11.91 -21.43
N LYS A 79 5.27 -10.78 -21.76
CA LYS A 79 5.81 -9.74 -22.64
C LYS A 79 6.02 -8.48 -21.81
N PRO A 80 7.27 -8.19 -21.39
CA PRO A 80 7.55 -7.01 -20.59
C PRO A 80 6.99 -5.76 -21.29
N ALA A 81 6.20 -5.00 -20.55
CA ALA A 81 5.68 -3.72 -20.98
C ALA A 81 6.84 -2.77 -21.26
N GLN A 82 6.71 -1.97 -22.32
CA GLN A 82 7.72 -0.97 -22.67
C GLN A 82 7.37 0.38 -22.03
N THR A 83 6.09 0.63 -21.73
CA THR A 83 5.56 1.90 -21.19
C THR A 83 4.46 1.67 -20.13
N ARG A 84 4.11 2.70 -19.32
CA ARG A 84 2.95 2.64 -18.39
C ARG A 84 1.64 2.60 -19.15
N ALA A 85 1.62 3.15 -20.35
CA ALA A 85 0.45 3.06 -21.22
C ALA A 85 0.19 1.58 -21.57
N ASP A 86 1.23 0.76 -21.73
CA ASP A 86 1.07 -0.67 -21.96
C ASP A 86 0.51 -1.38 -20.71
N LEU A 87 1.02 -1.05 -19.52
CA LEU A 87 0.51 -1.59 -18.26
C LEU A 87 -0.94 -1.15 -17.99
N SER A 88 -1.26 0.14 -18.16
CA SER A 88 -2.62 0.65 -17.97
C SER A 88 -3.58 0.10 -19.02
N ALA A 89 -3.14 -0.10 -20.26
CA ALA A 89 -3.92 -0.78 -21.30
C ALA A 89 -4.18 -2.25 -20.94
N GLU A 90 -3.18 -2.95 -20.39
CA GLU A 90 -3.31 -4.34 -19.95
C GLU A 90 -4.27 -4.46 -18.74
N VAL A 91 -4.16 -3.56 -17.78
CA VAL A 91 -5.10 -3.46 -16.65
C VAL A 91 -6.51 -3.13 -17.14
N SER A 92 -6.64 -2.15 -18.04
CA SER A 92 -7.92 -1.81 -18.66
C SER A 92 -8.53 -3.00 -19.40
N ARG A 93 -7.70 -3.78 -20.12
CA ARG A 93 -8.13 -4.99 -20.83
C ARG A 93 -8.69 -6.04 -19.88
N ARG A 94 -8.07 -6.20 -18.71
CA ARG A 94 -8.51 -7.15 -17.67
C ARG A 94 -9.72 -6.67 -16.89
N LEU A 95 -9.83 -5.37 -16.66
CA LEU A 95 -10.97 -4.74 -15.99
C LEU A 95 -12.21 -4.62 -16.87
N LYS A 96 -12.19 -5.00 -18.16
CA LYS A 96 -13.36 -4.90 -19.06
C LYS A 96 -14.67 -5.51 -18.53
N HIS A 97 -14.57 -6.45 -17.60
CA HIS A 97 -15.73 -7.13 -17.00
C HIS A 97 -16.14 -6.55 -15.64
N ILE A 98 -15.47 -5.47 -15.20
CA ILE A 98 -15.64 -4.81 -13.91
C ILE A 98 -15.91 -3.32 -14.19
N GLU A 99 -16.95 -2.75 -13.61
CA GLU A 99 -17.31 -1.33 -13.79
C GLU A 99 -16.40 -0.39 -12.98
N PHE A 100 -15.10 -0.38 -13.27
CA PHE A 100 -14.12 0.50 -12.62
C PHE A 100 -13.22 1.21 -13.64
N ASP A 101 -12.93 2.48 -13.35
CA ASP A 101 -11.92 3.22 -14.11
C ASP A 101 -10.53 2.65 -13.82
N ALA A 102 -9.87 2.16 -14.88
CA ALA A 102 -8.53 1.59 -14.79
C ALA A 102 -7.51 2.61 -14.28
N LYS A 103 -7.68 3.90 -14.59
CA LYS A 103 -6.78 4.95 -14.10
C LYS A 103 -6.87 5.07 -12.58
N LYS A 104 -8.08 5.20 -12.04
CA LYS A 104 -8.33 5.25 -10.60
C LYS A 104 -7.82 3.98 -9.90
N VAL A 105 -8.10 2.80 -10.46
CA VAL A 105 -7.61 1.52 -9.89
C VAL A 105 -6.09 1.50 -9.79
N MET A 106 -5.39 1.98 -10.82
CA MET A 106 -3.94 2.03 -10.80
C MET A 106 -3.41 3.01 -9.75
N GLU A 107 -4.01 4.20 -9.64
CA GLU A 107 -3.64 5.19 -8.62
C GLU A 107 -3.78 4.61 -7.21
N GLU A 108 -4.94 4.02 -6.88
CA GLU A 108 -5.17 3.44 -5.56
C GLU A 108 -4.27 2.22 -5.30
N PHE A 109 -4.03 1.38 -6.30
CA PHE A 109 -3.09 0.26 -6.17
C PHE A 109 -1.66 0.72 -5.84
N PHE A 110 -1.19 1.79 -6.46
CA PHE A 110 0.10 2.37 -6.12
C PHE A 110 0.13 2.96 -4.72
N THR A 111 -0.92 3.68 -4.31
CA THR A 111 -1.07 4.18 -2.94
C THR A 111 -1.03 3.04 -1.91
N LEU A 112 -1.74 1.93 -2.17
CA LEU A 112 -1.69 0.73 -1.34
C LEU A 112 -0.28 0.16 -1.21
N LEU A 113 0.45 0.06 -2.33
CA LEU A 113 1.84 -0.41 -2.33
C LEU A 113 2.76 0.53 -1.55
N GLU A 114 2.60 1.85 -1.70
CA GLU A 114 3.36 2.85 -0.95
C GLU A 114 3.14 2.72 0.57
N HIS A 115 1.89 2.53 0.99
CA HIS A 115 1.55 2.36 2.40
C HIS A 115 2.06 1.05 2.99
N ARG A 116 2.02 -0.05 2.23
CA ARG A 116 2.31 -1.39 2.73
C ARG A 116 3.77 -1.80 2.56
N LEU A 117 4.45 -1.30 1.54
CA LEU A 117 5.87 -1.57 1.31
C LEU A 117 6.73 -0.59 2.12
N ASN A 118 7.82 -1.09 2.70
CA ASN A 118 8.83 -0.19 3.28
C ASN A 118 9.55 0.59 2.17
N SER A 119 10.18 1.73 2.50
CA SER A 119 10.82 2.63 1.53
C SER A 119 11.79 1.93 0.57
N ASN A 120 12.44 0.85 1.02
CA ASN A 120 13.38 0.07 0.21
C ASN A 120 12.67 -0.84 -0.81
N GLY A 121 11.57 -1.49 -0.42
CA GLY A 121 10.76 -2.32 -1.30
C GLY A 121 10.01 -1.49 -2.33
N PHE A 122 9.47 -0.34 -1.91
CA PHE A 122 8.83 0.60 -2.82
C PHE A 122 9.84 1.20 -3.79
N ALA A 123 11.01 1.69 -3.36
CA ALA A 123 12.00 2.27 -4.28
C ALA A 123 12.51 1.28 -5.35
N LYS A 124 12.59 -0.02 -5.03
CA LYS A 124 12.94 -1.06 -6.00
C LYS A 124 11.81 -1.31 -6.99
N LEU A 125 10.57 -1.37 -6.51
CA LEU A 125 9.36 -1.43 -7.34
C LEU A 125 9.23 -0.22 -8.27
N ASP A 126 9.48 0.94 -7.69
CA ASP A 126 9.41 2.23 -8.33
C ASP A 126 10.42 2.28 -9.46
N ARG A 127 11.64 1.77 -9.26
CA ARG A 127 12.63 1.63 -10.34
C ARG A 127 12.22 0.63 -11.42
N VAL A 128 11.54 -0.46 -11.08
CA VAL A 128 11.03 -1.46 -12.06
C VAL A 128 9.89 -0.87 -12.89
N LEU A 129 8.98 -0.14 -12.25
CA LEU A 129 7.81 0.47 -12.88
C LEU A 129 8.12 1.85 -13.51
N ARG A 130 9.19 2.52 -13.07
CA ARG A 130 9.75 3.77 -13.63
C ARG A 130 10.91 3.56 -14.60
N GLY A 131 11.57 2.41 -14.62
CA GLY A 131 12.75 2.11 -15.45
C GLY A 131 12.47 2.02 -16.95
N GLY A 132 11.21 1.79 -17.33
CA GLY A 132 10.70 1.99 -18.69
C GLY A 132 9.69 3.14 -18.79
N VAL A 133 9.37 3.82 -17.68
CA VAL A 133 8.26 4.78 -17.65
C VAL A 133 8.38 5.90 -16.61
N ALA A 134 8.94 7.04 -17.01
CA ALA A 134 8.80 8.28 -16.26
C ALA A 134 7.34 8.83 -16.45
N VAL A 135 6.61 9.41 -15.48
CA VAL A 135 6.92 10.55 -14.60
C VAL A 135 5.92 10.60 -13.40
N THR A 136 6.34 11.30 -12.33
CA THR A 136 5.74 11.75 -11.05
C THR A 136 4.68 10.93 -10.28
N CYS A 137 5.07 10.45 -9.07
CA CYS A 137 4.14 10.34 -7.93
C CYS A 137 4.30 11.48 -6.91
N ILE A 138 5.26 12.40 -7.08
CA ILE A 138 5.44 13.53 -6.16
C ILE A 138 4.55 14.75 -6.53
N GLU A 139 4.00 14.84 -7.74
CA GLU A 139 3.12 15.97 -8.11
C GLU A 139 1.64 15.76 -7.74
N VAL A 140 1.15 14.51 -7.68
CA VAL A 140 -0.29 14.26 -7.40
C VAL A 140 -0.65 14.50 -5.92
N LEU A 141 0.33 14.41 -5.02
CA LEU A 141 0.14 14.76 -3.60
C LEU A 141 0.24 16.27 -3.32
N SER A 142 0.61 17.09 -4.32
CA SER A 142 0.62 18.55 -4.16
C SER A 142 -0.70 19.22 -4.60
N GLU A 143 -1.51 18.56 -5.43
CA GLU A 143 -2.81 19.11 -5.87
C GLU A 143 -3.99 18.67 -4.98
N SER A 144 -3.82 17.59 -4.22
CA SER A 144 -4.77 17.19 -3.18
C SER A 144 -4.48 18.00 -1.91
N GLY A 145 -5.02 19.22 -1.84
CA GLY A 145 -4.87 20.18 -0.74
C GLY A 145 -5.30 19.65 0.64
N ILE A 146 -4.51 18.75 1.21
CA ILE A 146 -4.61 18.24 2.58
C ILE A 146 -3.24 18.41 3.25
N VAL A 147 -2.71 19.63 3.25
CA VAL A 147 -1.88 20.09 4.36
C VAL A 147 -2.79 20.99 5.17
N GLY A 148 -3.38 20.39 6.21
CA GLY A 148 -4.08 21.13 7.24
C GLY A 148 -3.15 22.19 7.81
N GLU A 149 -3.53 23.44 7.55
CA GLU A 149 -3.10 24.63 8.28
C GLU A 149 -2.98 24.27 9.77
N ARG A 150 -1.76 24.25 10.30
CA ARG A 150 -1.58 24.29 11.75
C ARG A 150 -2.07 25.65 12.22
N ARG A 151 -3.35 25.70 12.59
CA ARG A 151 -3.97 26.81 13.29
C ARG A 151 -3.18 27.01 14.59
N SER A 152 -2.32 28.02 14.58
CA SER A 152 -1.68 28.60 15.75
C SER A 152 -2.77 29.19 16.65
N GLU A 153 -3.37 28.38 17.51
CA GLU A 153 -4.10 28.88 18.67
C GLU A 153 -3.08 29.47 19.66
N LYS A 154 -3.07 30.80 19.75
CA LYS A 154 -2.43 31.52 20.85
C LYS A 154 -3.13 31.13 22.15
N PRO A 155 -2.41 30.79 23.23
CA PRO A 155 -3.04 30.57 24.51
C PRO A 155 -3.50 31.92 25.08
N THR A 156 -4.79 32.02 25.33
CA THR A 156 -5.43 33.13 26.03
C THR A 156 -5.00 33.11 27.49
N ASP A 157 -4.50 34.25 27.92
CA ASP A 157 -4.19 34.67 29.28
C ASP A 157 -5.38 34.42 30.23
N THR A 158 -5.18 33.61 31.28
CA THR A 158 -5.97 33.66 32.53
C THR A 158 -5.14 33.06 33.67
N ASP A 159 -4.41 33.95 34.32
CA ASP A 159 -4.18 34.05 35.77
C ASP A 159 -4.86 32.98 36.65
N ILE A 160 -4.05 32.08 37.24
CA ILE A 160 -4.24 31.62 38.63
C ILE A 160 -2.86 31.34 39.25
N GLY A 161 -2.32 32.34 39.94
CA GLY A 161 -1.30 32.12 40.96
C GLY A 161 -1.89 31.51 42.23
N ARG A 162 -1.33 30.39 42.73
CA ARG A 162 -1.07 30.10 44.17
C ARG A 162 -0.43 28.72 44.38
N ILE A 163 0.89 28.74 44.53
CA ILE A 163 1.74 28.13 45.58
C ILE A 163 1.13 26.98 46.42
N GLY A 164 1.84 25.84 46.47
CA GLY A 164 1.74 24.89 47.59
C GLY A 164 2.46 23.54 47.41
N THR A 165 3.79 23.54 47.54
CA THR A 165 4.66 22.51 48.15
C THR A 165 4.23 21.03 48.22
N ASN A 166 4.99 20.16 47.53
CA ASN A 166 5.10 18.71 47.79
C ASN A 166 5.83 18.41 49.12
N PRO A 167 5.40 17.40 49.89
CA PRO A 167 6.27 16.64 50.80
C PRO A 167 6.68 15.26 50.20
N PRO A 168 7.79 14.65 50.67
CA PRO A 168 8.48 13.51 50.03
C PRO A 168 7.94 12.12 50.47
N PRO A 169 8.37 11.00 49.83
CA PRO A 169 7.78 9.68 50.03
C PRO A 169 8.38 8.92 51.23
N SER A 170 7.56 8.06 51.87
CA SER A 170 7.99 7.09 52.90
C SER A 170 7.26 5.76 52.64
N ARG A 171 7.93 4.76 52.05
CA ARG A 171 8.70 3.65 52.64
C ARG A 171 7.86 2.43 53.02
N ASP A 172 8.23 1.33 52.37
CA ASP A 172 7.99 -0.06 52.79
C ASP A 172 8.20 -0.27 54.30
N THR A 173 7.32 -1.07 54.89
CA THR A 173 7.70 -2.06 55.90
C THR A 173 6.80 -3.27 55.71
N GLY A 174 7.40 -4.44 55.49
CA GLY A 174 6.69 -5.72 55.58
C GLY A 174 6.47 -6.12 57.03
N THR A 175 5.43 -6.91 57.26
CA THR A 175 5.42 -8.22 57.94
C THR A 175 4.04 -8.82 57.72
#